data_AF-A0A1M7FCQ6-F1
#
_entry.id   AF-A0A1M7FCQ6-F1
#
_cell.length_a   1.000
_cell.length_b   1.000
_cell.length_c   1.000
_cell.angle_alpha   90.00
_cell.angle_beta   90.00
_cell.angle_gamma   90.00
#
_symmetry.space_group_name_H-M   'P 1'
#
loop_
_entity.id
_entity.type
_entity.pdbx_description
1 polymer ?
#
loop_
_entity_poly.entity_id
_entity_poly.type
_entity_poly.pdbx_seq_one_letter_code
_entity_poly.pdbx_strand_id
1 'polypeptide(L)'
;MLWKAAMVSLLVVGWPGGQVLADSAVRVDGAVQANSAVQINDVGQAGGELSTNESTARNDVYQQAATEIQAIYEAQFEALSDDKQRHFAQRIWRLTGDPEYLALNEAYGERLLGELAEYDDIVSSPEKLSERNREMLESYPVRTTKQRRRQVMFSERSEMMVPKHLLFRLAQANYHDLLGELPPERLARLEAAVMAVDWKDFLTDPEVLSVYGAQVANNVAFLNQLGLVDLRSDVVQAFQQLYPSERIDTLSRAEYYNWLYGMTHIVIAYSHYYQRLVPEKQVAWIIEALVRQEDKLLDSVKEDILAEVALSLQLTGREDLPLVDAIRNHLLESRDADAGIIPAADGSLDLEDGEHRNVLAIMVLGWEGQLFPGPDLSQSVPVSQFETEEMATP
;
A
#
# COMPACT_ATOMS: atom_id res chain seq x y z
N MET A 1 -8.37 28.52 -8.46
CA MET A 1 -7.96 29.23 -7.24
C MET A 1 -8.78 28.71 -6.08
N LEU A 2 -8.12 28.04 -5.12
CA LEU A 2 -8.42 27.98 -3.67
C LEU A 2 -9.84 27.56 -3.21
N TRP A 3 -10.09 26.67 -2.25
CA TRP A 3 -9.34 25.79 -1.33
C TRP A 3 -10.41 25.19 -0.36
N LYS A 4 -9.97 24.25 0.50
CA LYS A 4 -10.49 23.93 1.86
C LYS A 4 -11.56 22.85 2.03
N ALA A 5 -11.02 21.68 2.38
CA ALA A 5 -11.50 20.80 3.43
C ALA A 5 -11.83 21.56 4.73
N ALA A 6 -12.87 21.09 5.43
CA ALA A 6 -13.26 21.56 6.74
C ALA A 6 -12.51 20.75 7.81
N MET A 7 -11.73 21.44 8.62
CA MET A 7 -11.22 21.00 9.92
C MET A 7 -12.10 21.63 11.01
N VAL A 8 -12.39 20.89 12.07
CA VAL A 8 -12.84 21.44 13.36
C VAL A 8 -11.74 21.19 14.38
N SER A 9 -11.21 22.28 14.93
CA SER A 9 -10.21 22.32 16.00
C SER A 9 -10.87 22.27 17.37
N LEU A 10 -10.21 21.67 18.36
CA LEU A 10 -10.38 22.07 19.77
C LEU A 10 -9.06 21.93 20.55
N LEU A 11 -8.82 22.99 21.33
CA LEU A 11 -7.62 23.33 22.11
C LEU A 11 -7.28 22.33 23.23
N VAL A 12 -5.97 22.08 23.41
CA VAL A 12 -5.37 21.50 24.62
C VAL A 12 -4.95 22.61 25.58
N VAL A 13 -5.33 22.47 26.86
CA VAL A 13 -4.85 23.30 27.98
C VAL A 13 -3.93 22.47 28.87
N GLY A 14 -2.68 22.93 28.96
CA GLY A 14 -1.71 22.85 30.06
C GLY A 14 -1.75 21.72 31.10
N TRP A 15 -0.69 20.92 31.09
CA TRP A 15 -0.25 20.08 32.22
C TRP A 15 0.77 20.82 33.10
N PRO A 16 0.86 20.49 34.40
CA PRO A 16 2.19 20.47 35.03
C PRO A 16 2.43 19.27 35.94
N GLY A 17 3.61 18.66 35.76
CA GLY A 17 4.47 18.22 36.88
C GLY A 17 4.34 16.77 37.35
N GLY A 18 5.48 16.05 37.35
CA GLY A 18 5.65 14.80 38.08
C GLY A 18 6.94 14.07 37.75
N GLN A 19 8.00 14.35 38.52
CA GLN A 19 9.33 13.76 38.42
C GLN A 19 9.42 12.35 39.08
N VAL A 20 10.25 11.50 38.45
CA VAL A 20 11.23 10.55 39.03
C VAL A 20 10.70 9.34 39.81
N LEU A 21 11.12 8.13 39.38
CA LEU A 21 11.98 7.24 40.16
C LEU A 21 12.64 6.17 39.28
N ALA A 22 13.93 5.96 39.54
CA ALA A 22 14.82 5.00 38.92
C ALA A 22 14.91 3.70 39.74
N ASP A 23 15.75 2.79 39.24
CA ASP A 23 16.13 1.45 39.72
C ASP A 23 15.15 0.32 39.33
N SER A 24 15.56 -0.81 38.76
CA SER A 24 16.88 -1.47 38.82
C SER A 24 16.99 -2.57 37.76
N ALA A 25 18.24 -2.85 37.37
CA ALA A 25 18.65 -3.84 36.38
C ALA A 25 18.46 -5.30 36.82
N VAL A 26 18.10 -6.16 35.86
CA VAL A 26 18.49 -7.58 35.86
C VAL A 26 18.92 -7.95 34.44
N ARG A 27 20.23 -8.19 34.29
CA ARG A 27 20.84 -8.86 33.14
C ARG A 27 20.51 -10.35 33.19
N VAL A 28 20.16 -10.93 32.03
CA VAL A 28 20.33 -12.35 31.77
C VAL A 28 20.98 -12.49 30.40
N ASP A 29 22.21 -12.99 30.40
CA ASP A 29 22.99 -13.39 29.24
C ASP A 29 22.36 -14.63 28.58
N GLY A 30 22.27 -14.62 27.25
CA GLY A 30 21.78 -15.75 26.46
C GLY A 30 22.25 -15.65 25.02
N ALA A 31 23.52 -16.00 24.78
CA ALA A 31 24.11 -16.08 23.46
C ALA A 31 23.38 -17.12 22.59
N VAL A 32 22.88 -16.68 21.42
CA VAL A 32 22.46 -17.58 20.34
C VAL A 32 23.55 -17.54 19.27
N GLN A 33 24.12 -18.72 19.01
CA GLN A 33 25.16 -18.97 18.02
C GLN A 33 24.69 -18.63 16.61
N ALA A 34 25.53 -17.88 15.91
CA ALA A 34 25.48 -17.69 14.47
C ALA A 34 25.73 -19.03 13.76
N ASN A 35 24.79 -19.46 12.92
CA ASN A 35 25.02 -20.56 11.98
C ASN A 35 25.65 -20.01 10.70
N SER A 36 26.94 -20.32 10.61
CA SER A 36 27.87 -20.31 9.48
C SER A 36 27.25 -20.36 8.08
N ALA A 37 27.57 -19.35 7.30
CA ALA A 37 27.53 -19.37 5.84
C ALA A 37 28.46 -20.49 5.31
N VAL A 38 27.91 -21.35 4.45
CA VAL A 38 28.69 -22.30 3.66
C VAL A 38 29.22 -21.55 2.44
N GLN A 39 30.52 -21.23 2.45
CA GLN A 39 31.25 -20.80 1.27
C GLN A 39 31.43 -21.99 0.32
N ILE A 40 31.00 -21.82 -0.93
CA ILE A 40 31.41 -22.68 -2.05
C ILE A 40 32.26 -21.81 -2.97
N ASN A 41 33.57 -22.03 -2.97
CA ASN A 41 34.49 -21.36 -3.89
C ASN A 41 34.53 -22.06 -5.25
N ASP A 42 34.21 -21.27 -6.27
CA ASP A 42 35.01 -20.97 -7.46
C ASP A 42 35.40 -22.10 -8.43
N VAL A 43 34.80 -22.02 -9.63
CA VAL A 43 35.47 -22.30 -10.91
C VAL A 43 34.92 -21.31 -11.96
N GLY A 44 35.58 -20.16 -12.17
CA GLY A 44 35.24 -19.28 -13.31
C GLY A 44 35.88 -17.89 -13.39
N GLN A 45 37.10 -17.66 -12.89
CA GLN A 45 37.75 -16.35 -12.95
C GLN A 45 38.33 -16.02 -14.35
N ALA A 46 37.55 -15.28 -15.14
CA ALA A 46 38.02 -14.31 -16.15
C ALA A 46 36.85 -13.54 -16.77
N GLY A 47 35.63 -14.10 -16.75
CA GLY A 47 34.39 -13.43 -17.19
C GLY A 47 33.51 -12.91 -16.05
N GLY A 48 33.73 -13.36 -14.80
CA GLY A 48 32.94 -12.97 -13.64
C GLY A 48 33.22 -11.55 -13.14
N GLU A 49 34.49 -11.12 -13.09
CA GLU A 49 34.87 -9.83 -12.50
C GLU A 49 34.36 -8.61 -13.29
N LEU A 50 34.27 -8.71 -14.62
CA LEU A 50 33.72 -7.65 -15.47
C LEU A 50 32.20 -7.52 -15.30
N SER A 51 31.47 -8.65 -15.27
CA SER A 51 30.02 -8.67 -15.09
C SER A 51 29.59 -8.24 -13.68
N THR A 52 30.33 -8.61 -12.65
CA THR A 52 30.04 -8.17 -11.27
C THR A 52 30.31 -6.69 -11.06
N ASN A 53 31.38 -6.14 -11.67
CA ASN A 53 31.70 -4.72 -11.57
C ASN A 53 30.67 -3.85 -12.32
N GLU A 54 30.22 -4.27 -13.50
CA GLU A 54 29.16 -3.56 -14.24
C GLU A 54 27.80 -3.66 -13.53
N SER A 55 27.47 -4.80 -12.93
CA SER A 55 26.26 -4.95 -12.12
C SER A 55 26.29 -4.07 -10.87
N THR A 56 27.44 -4.00 -10.19
CA THR A 56 27.61 -3.16 -8.98
C THR A 56 27.51 -1.69 -9.33
N ALA A 57 28.23 -1.24 -10.38
CA ALA A 57 28.18 0.14 -10.83
C ALA A 57 26.77 0.58 -11.28
N ARG A 58 26.00 -0.31 -11.92
CA ARG A 58 24.60 -0.01 -12.28
C ARG A 58 23.71 0.12 -11.04
N ASN A 59 23.87 -0.76 -10.05
CA ASN A 59 23.14 -0.65 -8.79
C ASN A 59 23.47 0.64 -8.05
N ASP A 60 24.73 1.08 -8.04
CA ASP A 60 25.13 2.36 -7.43
C ASP A 60 24.40 3.55 -8.08
N VAL A 61 24.23 3.54 -9.42
CA VAL A 61 23.49 4.59 -10.14
C VAL A 61 22.00 4.58 -9.76
N TYR A 62 21.37 3.42 -9.66
CA TYR A 62 19.97 3.34 -9.23
C TYR A 62 19.78 3.84 -7.79
N GLN A 63 20.66 3.42 -6.87
CA GLN A 63 20.64 3.84 -5.48
C GLN A 63 20.85 5.35 -5.33
N GLN A 64 21.78 5.91 -6.10
CA GLN A 64 21.99 7.35 -6.16
C GLN A 64 20.72 8.09 -6.62
N ALA A 65 20.09 7.62 -7.71
CA ALA A 65 18.87 8.25 -8.22
C ALA A 65 17.70 8.16 -7.22
N ALA A 66 17.54 7.03 -6.53
CA ALA A 66 16.54 6.87 -5.48
C ALA A 66 16.76 7.89 -4.35
N THR A 67 18.01 8.01 -3.88
CA THR A 67 18.40 8.96 -2.83
C THR A 67 18.15 10.41 -3.25
N GLU A 68 18.47 10.77 -4.49
CA GLU A 68 18.24 12.11 -5.03
C GLU A 68 16.74 12.46 -5.09
N ILE A 69 15.90 11.53 -5.58
CA ILE A 69 14.44 11.74 -5.63
C ILE A 69 13.89 11.86 -4.19
N GLN A 70 14.32 10.99 -3.28
CA GLN A 70 13.92 11.01 -1.88
C GLN A 70 14.24 12.36 -1.22
N ALA A 71 15.47 12.85 -1.38
CA ALA A 71 15.90 14.13 -0.80
C ALA A 71 15.07 15.33 -1.29
N ILE A 72 14.57 15.29 -2.54
CA ILE A 72 13.70 16.35 -3.08
C ILE A 72 12.35 16.36 -2.37
N TYR A 73 11.77 15.19 -2.12
CA TYR A 73 10.50 15.08 -1.39
C TYR A 73 10.67 15.44 0.08
N GLU A 74 11.75 15.01 0.72
CA GLU A 74 12.06 15.38 2.11
C GLU A 74 12.26 16.88 2.29
N ALA A 75 12.94 17.54 1.34
CA ALA A 75 13.14 18.98 1.38
C ALA A 75 11.84 19.79 1.24
N GLN A 76 10.79 19.22 0.63
CA GLN A 76 9.48 19.86 0.46
C GLN A 76 8.37 19.17 1.26
N PHE A 77 8.75 18.34 2.22
CA PHE A 77 7.84 17.41 2.87
C PHE A 77 6.68 18.10 3.58
N GLU A 78 6.96 19.18 4.32
CA GLU A 78 5.93 19.99 5.01
C GLU A 78 4.99 20.75 4.06
N ALA A 79 5.35 20.89 2.77
CA ALA A 79 4.50 21.52 1.77
C ALA A 79 3.48 20.56 1.15
N LEU A 80 3.69 19.25 1.31
CA LEU A 80 2.74 18.21 0.89
C LEU A 80 1.52 18.18 1.81
N SER A 81 0.38 17.72 1.31
CA SER A 81 -0.78 17.48 2.19
C SER A 81 -0.50 16.35 3.19
N ASP A 82 -1.22 16.35 4.32
CA ASP A 82 -1.10 15.31 5.35
C ASP A 82 -1.26 13.89 4.79
N ASP A 83 -2.11 13.73 3.77
CA ASP A 83 -2.34 12.45 3.10
C ASP A 83 -1.08 11.97 2.36
N LYS A 84 -0.40 12.91 1.68
CA LYS A 84 0.84 12.66 0.93
C LYS A 84 2.04 12.48 1.83
N GLN A 85 2.16 13.28 2.89
CA GLN A 85 3.20 13.09 3.91
C GLN A 85 3.13 11.70 4.52
N ARG A 86 1.93 11.28 4.97
CA ARG A 86 1.71 9.94 5.51
C ARG A 86 2.06 8.85 4.50
N HIS A 87 1.57 8.99 3.27
CA HIS A 87 1.77 7.99 2.23
C HIS A 87 3.26 7.80 1.86
N PHE A 88 3.98 8.91 1.73
CA PHE A 88 5.42 8.91 1.50
C PHE A 88 6.17 8.28 2.69
N ALA A 89 5.96 8.80 3.91
CA ALA A 89 6.63 8.33 5.12
C ALA A 89 6.38 6.84 5.39
N GLN A 90 5.15 6.36 5.17
CA GLN A 90 4.83 4.94 5.32
C GLN A 90 5.66 4.09 4.35
N ARG A 91 5.77 4.48 3.08
CA ARG A 91 6.52 3.70 2.07
C ARG A 91 8.02 3.75 2.29
N ILE A 92 8.57 4.90 2.67
CA ILE A 92 10.00 4.96 2.99
C ILE A 92 10.30 4.15 4.26
N TRP A 93 9.44 4.16 5.28
CA TRP A 93 9.55 3.24 6.42
C TRP A 93 9.59 1.77 5.96
N ARG A 94 8.70 1.35 5.05
CA ARG A 94 8.69 -0.03 4.53
C ARG A 94 10.00 -0.43 3.86
N LEU A 95 10.68 0.52 3.24
CA LEU A 95 11.94 0.29 2.55
C LEU A 95 13.15 0.34 3.49
N THR A 96 13.15 1.25 4.46
CA THR A 96 14.35 1.63 5.23
C THR A 96 14.30 1.26 6.70
N GLY A 97 13.11 1.17 7.29
CA GLY A 97 12.92 1.03 8.73
C GLY A 97 13.38 2.27 9.53
N ASP A 98 13.57 3.41 8.87
CA ASP A 98 14.13 4.61 9.50
C ASP A 98 13.16 5.21 10.55
N PRO A 99 13.57 5.30 11.83
CA PRO A 99 12.79 5.90 12.90
C PRO A 99 12.33 7.34 12.66
N GLU A 100 12.97 8.10 11.77
CA GLU A 100 12.53 9.48 11.46
C GLU A 100 11.10 9.54 10.90
N TYR A 101 10.62 8.47 10.25
CA TYR A 101 9.24 8.40 9.75
C TYR A 101 8.23 7.89 10.78
N LEU A 102 8.66 7.49 11.99
CA LEU A 102 7.79 6.86 12.98
C LEU A 102 6.71 7.81 13.49
N ALA A 103 7.06 9.05 13.80
CA ALA A 103 6.13 10.03 14.37
C ALA A 103 4.88 10.27 13.49
N LEU A 104 5.03 10.24 12.16
CA LEU A 104 3.90 10.34 11.25
C LEU A 104 3.04 9.08 11.19
N ASN A 105 3.66 7.91 11.37
CA ASN A 105 2.92 6.67 11.49
C ASN A 105 2.13 6.63 12.81
N GLU A 106 2.70 7.11 13.92
CA GLU A 106 2.02 7.25 15.21
C GLU A 106 0.81 8.19 15.12
N ALA A 107 1.02 9.40 14.60
CA ALA A 107 -0.07 10.37 14.39
C ALA A 107 -1.16 9.81 13.46
N TYR A 108 -0.79 8.95 12.51
CA TYR A 108 -1.75 8.26 11.66
C TYR A 108 -2.52 7.16 12.42
N GLY A 109 -1.84 6.37 13.26
CA GLY A 109 -2.46 5.39 14.13
C GLY A 109 -3.52 6.00 15.04
N GLU A 110 -3.23 7.14 15.67
CA GLU A 110 -4.19 7.89 16.50
C GLU A 110 -5.45 8.30 15.71
N ARG A 111 -5.26 8.81 14.49
CA ARG A 111 -6.40 9.17 13.62
C ARG A 111 -7.19 7.94 13.20
N LEU A 112 -6.50 6.84 12.90
CA LEU A 112 -7.12 5.60 12.46
C LEU A 112 -8.01 4.99 13.55
N LEU A 113 -7.56 4.99 14.81
CA LEU A 113 -8.40 4.58 15.94
C LEU A 113 -9.64 5.47 16.08
N GLY A 114 -9.50 6.78 15.84
CA GLY A 114 -10.60 7.73 15.96
C GLY A 114 -11.66 7.48 14.91
N GLU A 115 -11.23 7.25 13.68
CA GLU A 115 -12.12 6.84 12.59
C GLU A 115 -12.80 5.49 12.88
N LEU A 116 -12.09 4.50 13.43
CA LEU A 116 -12.70 3.22 13.79
C LEU A 116 -13.74 3.36 14.91
N ALA A 117 -13.53 4.25 15.88
CA ALA A 117 -14.51 4.58 16.91
C ALA A 117 -15.76 5.27 16.32
N GLU A 118 -15.59 6.21 15.39
CA GLU A 118 -16.70 6.81 14.64
C GLU A 118 -17.49 5.75 13.86
N TYR A 119 -16.79 4.82 13.20
CA TYR A 119 -17.44 3.74 12.47
C TYR A 119 -18.17 2.75 13.39
N ASP A 120 -17.69 2.50 14.61
CA ASP A 120 -18.39 1.67 15.60
C ASP A 120 -19.77 2.25 15.96
N ASP A 121 -19.86 3.58 16.14
CA ASP A 121 -21.16 4.27 16.33
C ASP A 121 -22.06 4.19 15.09
N ILE A 122 -21.48 4.38 13.89
CA ILE A 122 -22.23 4.32 12.63
C ILE A 122 -22.83 2.92 12.42
N VAL A 123 -22.04 1.86 12.59
CA VAL A 123 -22.50 0.49 12.32
C VAL A 123 -23.42 -0.07 13.41
N SER A 124 -23.46 0.58 14.58
CA SER A 124 -24.39 0.26 15.66
C SER A 124 -25.85 0.63 15.35
N SER A 125 -26.10 1.38 14.28
CA SER A 125 -27.45 1.73 13.82
C SER A 125 -27.62 1.48 12.32
N PRO A 126 -28.55 0.60 11.89
CA PRO A 126 -28.85 0.40 10.48
C PRO A 126 -29.21 1.68 9.72
N GLU A 127 -29.87 2.63 10.39
CA GLU A 127 -30.23 3.93 9.82
C GLU A 127 -28.97 4.78 9.57
N LYS A 128 -28.07 4.90 10.56
CA LYS A 128 -26.80 5.62 10.41
C LYS A 128 -25.92 4.99 9.32
N LEU A 129 -25.85 3.65 9.27
CA LEU A 129 -25.12 2.91 8.25
C LEU A 129 -25.66 3.19 6.84
N SER A 130 -26.98 3.12 6.65
CA SER A 130 -27.62 3.41 5.37
C SER A 130 -27.41 4.86 4.94
N GLU A 131 -27.52 5.80 5.88
CA GLU A 131 -27.27 7.21 5.63
C GLU A 131 -25.82 7.43 5.21
N ARG A 132 -24.87 6.86 5.94
CA ARG A 132 -23.44 6.99 5.63
C ARG A 132 -23.08 6.40 4.27
N ASN A 133 -23.66 5.25 3.91
CA ASN A 133 -23.49 4.66 2.58
C ASN A 133 -23.93 5.64 1.48
N ARG A 134 -25.07 6.29 1.66
CA ARG A 134 -25.61 7.29 0.72
C ARG A 134 -24.70 8.52 0.63
N GLU A 135 -24.28 9.10 1.76
CA GLU A 135 -23.36 10.24 1.79
C GLU A 135 -22.04 9.95 1.06
N MET A 136 -21.48 8.75 1.27
CA MET A 136 -20.22 8.34 0.62
C MET A 136 -20.39 8.16 -0.90
N LEU A 137 -21.58 7.73 -1.35
CA LEU A 137 -21.88 7.59 -2.78
C LEU A 137 -22.12 8.95 -3.44
N GLU A 138 -22.83 9.85 -2.76
CA GLU A 138 -23.10 11.21 -3.24
C GLU A 138 -21.82 12.05 -3.35
N SER A 139 -20.90 11.87 -2.40
CA SER A 139 -19.59 12.53 -2.40
C SER A 139 -18.54 11.83 -3.28
N TYR A 140 -18.89 10.72 -3.94
CA TYR A 140 -17.93 9.96 -4.75
C TYR A 140 -17.38 10.81 -5.91
N PRO A 141 -16.05 10.85 -6.13
CA PRO A 141 -15.47 11.65 -7.21
C PRO A 141 -15.98 11.22 -8.59
N VAL A 142 -16.29 12.19 -9.46
CA VAL A 142 -16.84 11.97 -10.83
C VAL A 142 -16.07 12.69 -11.94
N ARG A 143 -14.83 13.11 -11.67
CA ARG A 143 -14.03 13.95 -12.57
C ARG A 143 -13.61 13.18 -13.82
N THR A 144 -13.20 11.92 -13.66
CA THR A 144 -12.73 11.06 -14.77
C THR A 144 -13.79 10.06 -15.23
N THR A 145 -13.63 9.52 -16.45
CA THR A 145 -14.51 8.46 -16.96
C THR A 145 -14.47 7.21 -16.07
N LYS A 146 -13.28 6.84 -15.56
CA LYS A 146 -13.11 5.72 -14.61
C LYS A 146 -13.89 5.95 -13.33
N GLN A 147 -13.82 7.17 -12.78
CA GLN A 147 -14.56 7.60 -11.60
C GLN A 147 -16.08 7.54 -11.79
N ARG A 148 -16.60 8.07 -12.92
CA ARG A 148 -18.03 7.98 -13.25
C ARG A 148 -18.52 6.54 -13.37
N ARG A 149 -17.77 5.66 -14.04
CA ARG A 149 -18.13 4.23 -14.15
C ARG A 149 -18.19 3.55 -12.78
N ARG A 150 -17.25 3.84 -11.89
CA ARG A 150 -17.26 3.31 -10.51
C ARG A 150 -18.44 3.84 -9.69
N GLN A 151 -18.80 5.11 -9.84
CA GLN A 151 -19.98 5.66 -9.15
C GLN A 151 -21.26 4.94 -9.60
N VAL A 152 -21.43 4.70 -10.91
CA VAL A 152 -22.58 3.93 -11.43
C VAL A 152 -22.59 2.52 -10.85
N MET A 153 -21.46 1.81 -10.91
CA MET A 153 -21.31 0.49 -10.29
C MET A 153 -21.71 0.48 -8.80
N PHE A 154 -21.28 1.48 -8.02
CA PHE A 154 -21.65 1.58 -6.61
C PHE A 154 -23.10 2.06 -6.37
N SER A 155 -23.74 2.72 -7.34
CA SER A 155 -25.16 3.11 -7.19
C SER A 155 -26.09 1.91 -7.16
N GLU A 156 -25.69 0.80 -7.77
CA GLU A 156 -26.41 -0.48 -7.76
C GLU A 156 -26.01 -1.40 -6.59
N ARG A 157 -25.01 -0.97 -5.80
CA ARG A 157 -24.39 -1.71 -4.68
C ARG A 157 -24.00 -0.76 -3.54
N SER A 158 -24.87 0.20 -3.22
CA SER A 158 -24.55 1.29 -2.29
C SER A 158 -24.21 0.80 -0.88
N GLU A 159 -24.73 -0.37 -0.51
CA GLU A 159 -24.44 -1.09 0.73
C GLU A 159 -22.96 -1.43 0.89
N MET A 160 -22.18 -1.47 -0.20
CA MET A 160 -20.73 -1.75 -0.17
C MET A 160 -19.89 -0.57 0.31
N MET A 161 -20.45 0.64 0.40
CA MET A 161 -19.66 1.86 0.56
C MET A 161 -18.90 1.94 1.89
N VAL A 162 -19.60 1.68 3.00
CA VAL A 162 -19.04 1.58 4.35
C VAL A 162 -18.26 0.28 4.53
N PRO A 163 -18.78 -0.93 4.24
CA PRO A 163 -18.04 -2.19 4.40
C PRO A 163 -16.66 -2.21 3.75
N LYS A 164 -16.51 -1.71 2.50
CA LYS A 164 -15.19 -1.64 1.85
C LYS A 164 -14.25 -0.63 2.48
N HIS A 165 -14.80 0.47 3.01
CA HIS A 165 -13.97 1.48 3.68
C HIS A 165 -13.51 0.95 5.04
N LEU A 166 -14.42 0.36 5.80
CA LEU A 166 -14.12 -0.23 7.09
C LEU A 166 -13.13 -1.40 6.96
N LEU A 167 -13.29 -2.26 5.94
CA LEU A 167 -12.33 -3.32 5.61
C LEU A 167 -10.92 -2.75 5.43
N PHE A 168 -10.78 -1.64 4.69
CA PHE A 168 -9.50 -0.98 4.51
C PHE A 168 -8.94 -0.44 5.83
N ARG A 169 -9.76 0.20 6.67
CA ARG A 169 -9.32 0.72 7.97
C ARG A 169 -8.87 -0.39 8.93
N LEU A 170 -9.60 -1.49 9.00
CA LEU A 170 -9.22 -2.66 9.81
C LEU A 170 -7.90 -3.27 9.31
N ALA A 171 -7.72 -3.39 7.99
CA ALA A 171 -6.45 -3.86 7.43
C ALA A 171 -5.28 -2.92 7.76
N GLN A 172 -5.50 -1.61 7.71
CA GLN A 172 -4.48 -0.64 8.12
C GLN A 172 -4.15 -0.77 9.62
N ALA A 173 -5.16 -0.95 10.48
CA ALA A 173 -4.94 -1.13 11.91
C ALA A 173 -4.17 -2.43 12.19
N ASN A 174 -4.48 -3.50 11.44
CA ASN A 174 -3.75 -4.76 11.49
C ASN A 174 -2.27 -4.60 11.10
N TYR A 175 -1.99 -3.76 10.11
CA TYR A 175 -0.61 -3.50 9.67
C TYR A 175 0.23 -2.69 10.65
N HIS A 176 -0.38 -2.16 11.70
CA HIS A 176 0.26 -1.36 12.75
C HIS A 176 0.09 -1.99 14.14
N ASP A 177 -0.32 -3.27 14.19
CA ASP A 177 -0.57 -4.03 15.42
C ASP A 177 -1.62 -3.39 16.37
N LEU A 178 -2.55 -2.61 15.82
CA LEU A 178 -3.56 -1.88 16.60
C LEU A 178 -4.84 -2.68 16.86
N LEU A 179 -5.13 -3.74 16.10
CA LEU A 179 -6.40 -4.47 16.26
C LEU A 179 -6.56 -5.11 17.65
N GLY A 180 -5.46 -5.57 18.25
CA GLY A 180 -5.47 -6.17 19.58
C GLY A 180 -5.82 -5.19 20.70
N GLU A 181 -5.66 -3.90 20.44
CA GLU A 181 -5.95 -2.83 21.40
C GLU A 181 -7.43 -2.41 21.39
N LEU A 182 -8.19 -2.80 20.37
CA LEU A 182 -9.63 -2.53 20.32
C LEU A 182 -10.38 -3.44 21.31
N PRO A 183 -11.43 -2.93 21.99
CA PRO A 183 -12.31 -3.78 22.77
C PRO A 183 -12.91 -4.91 21.92
N PRO A 184 -12.84 -6.19 22.36
CA PRO A 184 -13.23 -7.34 21.52
C PRO A 184 -14.65 -7.26 20.95
N GLU A 185 -15.60 -6.73 21.72
CA GLU A 185 -16.99 -6.56 21.29
C GLU A 185 -17.16 -5.49 20.20
N ARG A 186 -16.33 -4.44 20.22
CA ARG A 186 -16.33 -3.40 19.19
C ARG A 186 -15.67 -3.92 17.92
N LEU A 187 -14.52 -4.59 18.03
CA LEU A 187 -13.87 -5.24 16.89
C LEU A 187 -14.83 -6.22 16.20
N ALA A 188 -15.50 -7.09 16.97
CA ALA A 188 -16.47 -8.03 16.42
C ALA A 188 -17.65 -7.34 15.70
N ARG A 189 -18.09 -6.18 16.20
CA ARG A 189 -19.16 -5.38 15.56
C ARG A 189 -18.70 -4.79 14.23
N LEU A 190 -17.49 -4.23 14.18
CA LEU A 190 -16.89 -3.68 12.98
C LEU A 190 -16.70 -4.78 11.91
N GLU A 191 -16.16 -5.94 12.31
CA GLU A 191 -16.02 -7.11 11.44
C GLU A 191 -17.36 -7.63 10.93
N ALA A 192 -18.39 -7.68 11.79
CA ALA A 192 -19.74 -8.06 11.38
C ALA A 192 -20.33 -7.09 10.35
N ALA A 193 -20.07 -5.79 10.49
CA ALA A 193 -20.49 -4.78 9.52
C ALA A 193 -19.76 -4.92 8.17
N VAL A 194 -18.47 -5.25 8.20
CA VAL A 194 -17.73 -5.63 6.98
C VAL A 194 -18.35 -6.84 6.31
N MET A 195 -18.72 -7.87 7.08
CA MET A 195 -19.27 -9.13 6.56
C MET A 195 -20.77 -9.10 6.25
N ALA A 196 -21.44 -7.95 6.40
CA ALA A 196 -22.88 -7.80 6.15
C ALA A 196 -23.26 -7.77 4.65
N VAL A 197 -22.28 -7.84 3.74
CA VAL A 197 -22.46 -7.78 2.29
C VAL A 197 -21.92 -9.04 1.60
N ASP A 198 -22.43 -9.34 0.40
CA ASP A 198 -21.95 -10.47 -0.39
C ASP A 198 -20.64 -10.13 -1.11
N TRP A 199 -19.52 -10.34 -0.41
CA TRP A 199 -18.18 -10.13 -0.95
C TRP A 199 -17.88 -11.01 -2.16
N LYS A 200 -18.42 -12.24 -2.20
CA LYS A 200 -18.11 -13.15 -3.30
C LYS A 200 -18.78 -12.69 -4.58
N ASP A 201 -20.07 -12.36 -4.52
CA ASP A 201 -20.80 -11.77 -5.64
C ASP A 201 -20.08 -10.51 -6.15
N PHE A 202 -19.81 -9.56 -5.25
CA PHE A 202 -19.20 -8.29 -5.63
C PHE A 202 -17.78 -8.43 -6.22
N LEU A 203 -16.90 -9.23 -5.61
CA LEU A 203 -15.49 -9.31 -6.01
C LEU A 203 -15.25 -10.22 -7.22
N THR A 204 -16.22 -11.06 -7.60
CA THR A 204 -16.12 -11.93 -8.79
C THR A 204 -16.94 -11.44 -9.99
N ASP A 205 -17.71 -10.38 -9.81
CA ASP A 205 -18.47 -9.75 -10.90
C ASP A 205 -17.52 -9.18 -11.98
N PRO A 206 -17.67 -9.59 -13.26
CA PRO A 206 -16.83 -9.10 -14.36
C PRO A 206 -16.96 -7.58 -14.59
N GLU A 207 -18.12 -6.97 -14.32
CA GLU A 207 -18.30 -5.53 -14.43
C GLU A 207 -17.46 -4.78 -13.38
N VAL A 208 -17.47 -5.27 -12.14
CA VAL A 208 -16.65 -4.75 -11.04
C VAL A 208 -15.16 -4.92 -11.37
N LEU A 209 -14.74 -6.13 -11.73
CA LEU A 209 -13.35 -6.43 -12.08
C LEU A 209 -12.84 -5.54 -13.24
N SER A 210 -13.68 -5.22 -14.22
CA SER A 210 -13.31 -4.41 -15.41
C SER A 210 -12.97 -2.94 -15.12
N VAL A 211 -13.36 -2.41 -13.96
CA VAL A 211 -13.13 -1.00 -13.57
C VAL A 211 -12.48 -0.83 -12.20
N TYR A 212 -12.46 -1.88 -11.39
CA TYR A 212 -12.10 -1.89 -9.98
C TYR A 212 -11.03 -2.93 -9.62
N GLY A 213 -10.30 -3.47 -10.61
CA GLY A 213 -9.36 -4.59 -10.45
C GLY A 213 -8.37 -4.44 -9.28
N ALA A 214 -7.66 -3.30 -9.18
CA ALA A 214 -6.74 -3.04 -8.08
C ALA A 214 -7.42 -3.09 -6.70
N GLN A 215 -8.60 -2.49 -6.57
CA GLN A 215 -9.33 -2.46 -5.30
C GLN A 215 -9.93 -3.83 -4.96
N VAL A 216 -10.35 -4.61 -5.97
CA VAL A 216 -10.76 -6.01 -5.77
C VAL A 216 -9.60 -6.84 -5.23
N ALA A 217 -8.41 -6.71 -5.81
CA ALA A 217 -7.19 -7.38 -5.34
C ALA A 217 -6.83 -7.02 -3.90
N ASN A 218 -6.94 -5.74 -3.54
CA ASN A 218 -6.72 -5.30 -2.16
C ASN A 218 -7.77 -5.88 -1.20
N ASN A 219 -9.05 -5.75 -1.53
CA ASN A 219 -10.15 -6.21 -0.67
C ASN A 219 -10.07 -7.71 -0.40
N VAL A 220 -9.80 -8.54 -1.42
CA VAL A 220 -9.72 -9.98 -1.23
C VAL A 220 -8.53 -10.39 -0.34
N ALA A 221 -7.42 -9.67 -0.43
CA ALA A 221 -6.29 -9.88 0.46
C ALA A 221 -6.60 -9.44 1.90
N PHE A 222 -7.23 -8.28 2.08
CA PHE A 222 -7.62 -7.78 3.40
C PHE A 222 -8.58 -8.73 4.12
N LEU A 223 -9.62 -9.23 3.44
CA LEU A 223 -10.55 -10.19 4.00
C LEU A 223 -9.83 -11.46 4.50
N ASN A 224 -8.84 -11.93 3.74
CA ASN A 224 -8.05 -13.10 4.13
C ASN A 224 -7.10 -12.80 5.30
N GLN A 225 -6.41 -11.65 5.27
CA GLN A 225 -5.44 -11.26 6.29
C GLN A 225 -6.07 -11.01 7.66
N LEU A 226 -7.30 -10.48 7.66
CA LEU A 226 -8.11 -10.29 8.86
C LEU A 226 -8.80 -11.58 9.32
N GLY A 227 -8.66 -12.68 8.58
CA GLY A 227 -9.28 -13.96 8.93
C GLY A 227 -10.80 -14.02 8.73
N LEU A 228 -11.38 -13.05 8.00
CA LEU A 228 -12.84 -12.94 7.81
C LEU A 228 -13.35 -13.94 6.76
N VAL A 229 -12.74 -13.96 5.58
CA VAL A 229 -13.05 -14.92 4.51
C VAL A 229 -11.90 -15.00 3.51
N ASP A 230 -11.60 -16.20 2.99
CA ASP A 230 -10.63 -16.39 1.92
C ASP A 230 -11.32 -16.58 0.56
N LEU A 231 -11.37 -15.51 -0.24
CA LEU A 231 -11.92 -15.51 -1.60
C LEU A 231 -10.82 -15.42 -2.68
N ARG A 232 -9.55 -15.58 -2.32
CA ARG A 232 -8.41 -15.32 -3.22
C ARG A 232 -8.47 -16.20 -4.48
N SER A 233 -8.76 -17.48 -4.32
CA SER A 233 -8.92 -18.42 -5.43
C SER A 233 -10.06 -18.03 -6.37
N ASP A 234 -11.22 -17.68 -5.80
CA ASP A 234 -12.42 -17.31 -6.57
C ASP A 234 -12.15 -16.05 -7.41
N VAL A 235 -11.56 -15.03 -6.79
CA VAL A 235 -11.24 -13.75 -7.45
C VAL A 235 -10.15 -13.92 -8.52
N VAL A 236 -9.09 -14.68 -8.25
CA VAL A 236 -8.04 -14.94 -9.27
C VAL A 236 -8.64 -15.68 -10.47
N GLN A 237 -9.50 -16.67 -10.23
CA GLN A 237 -10.17 -17.39 -11.31
C GLN A 237 -11.06 -16.45 -12.14
N ALA A 238 -11.89 -15.62 -11.49
CA ALA A 238 -12.76 -14.66 -12.18
C ALA A 238 -11.94 -13.63 -12.99
N PHE A 239 -10.83 -13.14 -12.41
CA PHE A 239 -9.92 -12.21 -13.07
C PHE A 239 -9.27 -12.82 -14.32
N GLN A 240 -8.78 -14.06 -14.24
CA GLN A 240 -8.20 -14.77 -15.38
C GLN A 240 -9.24 -15.10 -16.46
N GLN A 241 -10.48 -15.40 -16.07
CA GLN A 241 -11.57 -15.61 -17.02
C GLN A 241 -11.96 -14.31 -17.76
N LEU A 242 -11.90 -13.16 -17.08
CA LEU A 242 -12.14 -11.85 -17.70
C LEU A 242 -11.02 -11.46 -18.67
N TYR A 243 -9.78 -11.85 -18.36
CA TYR A 243 -8.57 -11.52 -19.10
C TYR A 243 -7.79 -12.77 -19.56
N PRO A 244 -8.37 -13.58 -20.47
CA PRO A 244 -7.67 -14.75 -21.02
C PRO A 244 -6.49 -14.29 -21.89
N SER A 245 -5.45 -15.11 -22.00
CA SER A 245 -4.21 -14.79 -22.71
C SER A 245 -4.42 -14.30 -24.13
N GLU A 246 -5.38 -14.89 -24.84
CA GLU A 246 -5.68 -14.61 -26.25
C GLU A 246 -6.29 -13.22 -26.45
N ARG A 247 -6.82 -12.60 -25.39
CA ARG A 247 -7.47 -11.29 -25.43
C ARG A 247 -6.52 -10.14 -25.13
N ILE A 248 -5.42 -10.38 -24.41
CA ILE A 248 -4.56 -9.32 -23.83
C ILE A 248 -4.05 -8.33 -24.87
N ASP A 249 -3.63 -8.81 -26.04
CA ASP A 249 -3.09 -7.96 -27.11
C ASP A 249 -4.17 -7.07 -27.77
N THR A 250 -5.44 -7.42 -27.62
CA THR A 250 -6.59 -6.69 -28.18
C THR A 250 -7.29 -5.77 -27.18
N LEU A 251 -6.85 -5.75 -25.92
CA LEU A 251 -7.44 -4.89 -24.90
C LEU A 251 -7.30 -3.42 -25.28
N SER A 252 -8.34 -2.63 -25.00
CA SER A 252 -8.20 -1.18 -25.03
C SER A 252 -7.15 -0.73 -24.01
N ARG A 253 -6.55 0.46 -24.22
CA ARG A 253 -5.56 1.01 -23.28
C ARG A 253 -6.07 1.05 -21.83
N ALA A 254 -7.33 1.43 -21.64
CA ALA A 254 -7.93 1.50 -20.31
C ALA A 254 -8.10 0.12 -19.65
N GLU A 255 -8.50 -0.90 -20.42
CA GLU A 255 -8.61 -2.28 -19.93
C GLU A 255 -7.25 -2.89 -19.67
N TYR A 256 -6.27 -2.65 -20.54
CA TYR A 256 -4.90 -3.12 -20.37
C TYR A 256 -4.29 -2.56 -19.08
N TYR A 257 -4.49 -1.26 -18.80
CA TYR A 257 -4.05 -0.67 -17.55
C TYR A 257 -4.80 -1.25 -16.35
N ASN A 258 -6.12 -1.46 -16.44
CA ASN A 258 -6.87 -2.10 -15.37
C ASN A 258 -6.39 -3.53 -15.08
N TRP A 259 -6.03 -4.28 -16.12
CA TRP A 259 -5.44 -5.61 -16.01
C TRP A 259 -4.06 -5.57 -15.33
N LEU A 260 -3.16 -4.67 -15.76
CA LEU A 260 -1.86 -4.49 -15.10
C LEU A 260 -2.02 -4.12 -13.62
N TYR A 261 -2.84 -3.10 -13.32
CA TYR A 261 -3.13 -2.69 -11.95
C TYR A 261 -3.75 -3.81 -11.11
N GLY A 262 -4.60 -4.65 -11.70
CA GLY A 262 -5.16 -5.82 -11.01
C GLY A 262 -4.06 -6.79 -10.60
N MET A 263 -3.14 -7.12 -11.52
CA MET A 263 -2.03 -8.02 -11.25
C MET A 263 -1.03 -7.45 -10.24
N THR A 264 -0.59 -6.19 -10.42
CA THR A 264 0.37 -5.56 -9.50
C THR A 264 -0.21 -5.49 -8.09
N HIS A 265 -1.49 -5.11 -7.95
CA HIS A 265 -2.14 -5.06 -6.64
C HIS A 265 -2.36 -6.44 -5.99
N ILE A 266 -2.47 -7.54 -6.74
CA ILE A 266 -2.47 -8.88 -6.14
C ILE A 266 -1.12 -9.11 -5.42
N VAL A 267 -0.01 -8.81 -6.08
CA VAL A 267 1.33 -8.97 -5.50
C VAL A 267 1.54 -8.01 -4.32
N ILE A 268 1.22 -6.72 -4.51
CA ILE A 268 1.33 -5.70 -3.45
C ILE A 268 0.48 -6.09 -2.24
N ALA A 269 -0.77 -6.53 -2.43
CA ALA A 269 -1.61 -6.90 -1.30
C ALA A 269 -1.11 -8.20 -0.61
N TYR A 270 -0.58 -9.17 -1.36
CA TYR A 270 0.00 -10.41 -0.78
C TYR A 270 1.30 -10.14 0.00
N SER A 271 2.03 -9.09 -0.36
CA SER A 271 3.17 -8.55 0.37
C SER A 271 2.77 -7.78 1.65
N HIS A 272 1.48 -7.76 1.99
CA HIS A 272 0.89 -6.95 3.05
C HIS A 272 1.08 -5.44 2.83
N TYR A 273 1.19 -4.99 1.58
CA TYR A 273 1.65 -3.65 1.21
C TYR A 273 3.11 -3.40 1.64
N TYR A 274 4.02 -4.14 1.01
CA TYR A 274 5.47 -3.97 1.12
C TYR A 274 6.07 -4.29 2.50
N GLN A 275 5.47 -5.20 3.26
CA GLN A 275 6.00 -5.61 4.57
C GLN A 275 6.84 -6.87 4.51
N ARG A 276 6.66 -7.65 3.43
CA ARG A 276 7.31 -8.95 3.25
C ARG A 276 7.39 -9.31 1.78
N LEU A 277 8.32 -10.20 1.45
CA LEU A 277 8.36 -10.84 0.14
C LEU A 277 7.16 -11.77 -0.06
N VAL A 278 6.75 -11.93 -1.32
CA VAL A 278 5.70 -12.83 -1.77
C VAL A 278 6.35 -14.09 -2.33
N PRO A 279 6.00 -15.29 -1.83
CA PRO A 279 6.52 -16.52 -2.43
C PRO A 279 6.09 -16.62 -3.90
N GLU A 280 7.07 -16.70 -4.81
CA GLU A 280 6.88 -16.77 -6.27
C GLU A 280 5.74 -17.72 -6.68
N LYS A 281 5.69 -18.92 -6.09
CA LYS A 281 4.66 -19.93 -6.37
C LYS A 281 3.21 -19.46 -6.20
N GLN A 282 2.95 -18.43 -5.40
CA GLN A 282 1.61 -17.88 -5.20
C GLN A 282 1.15 -17.01 -6.37
N VAL A 283 2.10 -16.46 -7.13
CA VAL A 283 1.87 -15.44 -8.16
C VAL A 283 2.64 -15.72 -9.46
N ALA A 284 3.11 -16.94 -9.67
CA ALA A 284 3.90 -17.33 -10.84
C ALA A 284 3.21 -16.95 -12.17
N TRP A 285 1.89 -17.10 -12.25
CA TRP A 285 1.11 -16.72 -13.43
C TRP A 285 1.17 -15.20 -13.72
N ILE A 286 1.32 -14.36 -12.70
CA ILE A 286 1.49 -12.89 -12.86
C ILE A 286 2.87 -12.61 -13.42
N ILE A 287 3.91 -13.24 -12.86
CA ILE A 287 5.30 -13.08 -13.33
C ILE A 287 5.40 -13.46 -14.80
N GLU A 288 4.86 -14.63 -15.18
CA GLU A 288 4.83 -15.09 -16.58
C GLU A 288 4.06 -14.13 -17.50
N ALA A 289 2.93 -13.59 -17.03
CA ALA A 289 2.12 -12.65 -17.80
C ALA A 289 2.83 -11.30 -18.02
N LEU A 290 3.51 -10.78 -17.01
CA LEU A 290 4.27 -9.53 -17.09
C LEU A 290 5.47 -9.66 -18.03
N VAL A 291 6.26 -10.74 -17.90
CA VAL A 291 7.42 -11.01 -18.78
C VAL A 291 6.98 -11.15 -20.23
N ARG A 292 5.84 -11.79 -20.51
CA ARG A 292 5.31 -11.92 -21.88
C ARG A 292 4.93 -10.57 -22.52
N GLN A 293 4.75 -9.52 -21.72
CA GLN A 293 4.33 -8.20 -22.19
C GLN A 293 5.46 -7.17 -22.17
N GLU A 294 6.71 -7.57 -21.98
CA GLU A 294 7.89 -6.69 -21.88
C GLU A 294 7.90 -5.58 -22.94
N ASP A 295 7.82 -5.93 -24.22
CA ASP A 295 7.85 -4.96 -25.34
C ASP A 295 6.74 -3.91 -25.20
N LYS A 296 5.50 -4.35 -24.92
CA LYS A 296 4.33 -3.47 -24.82
C LYS A 296 4.38 -2.58 -23.56
N LEU A 297 4.97 -3.09 -22.48
CA LEU A 297 5.12 -2.35 -21.22
C LEU A 297 5.97 -1.10 -21.46
N LEU A 298 7.19 -1.27 -21.96
CA LEU A 298 8.16 -0.18 -22.11
C LEU A 298 7.73 0.86 -23.15
N ASP A 299 6.95 0.47 -24.15
CA ASP A 299 6.52 1.39 -25.23
C ASP A 299 5.33 2.29 -24.86
N SER A 300 4.44 1.84 -23.95
CA SER A 300 3.08 2.38 -23.89
C SER A 300 2.48 2.55 -22.50
N VAL A 301 3.19 2.15 -21.46
CA VAL A 301 2.73 2.19 -20.07
C VAL A 301 3.36 3.37 -19.34
N LYS A 302 2.59 3.95 -18.41
CA LYS A 302 3.03 5.07 -17.60
C LYS A 302 4.05 4.61 -16.56
N GLU A 303 4.92 5.53 -16.15
CA GLU A 303 6.04 5.28 -15.24
C GLU A 303 5.58 4.79 -13.85
N ASP A 304 4.42 5.25 -13.36
CA ASP A 304 3.85 4.75 -12.10
C ASP A 304 3.47 3.26 -12.18
N ILE A 305 2.84 2.85 -13.29
CA ILE A 305 2.49 1.44 -13.54
C ILE A 305 3.76 0.61 -13.78
N LEU A 306 4.74 1.13 -14.54
CA LEU A 306 6.02 0.45 -14.74
C LEU A 306 6.72 0.22 -13.39
N ALA A 307 6.74 1.22 -12.51
CA ALA A 307 7.29 1.08 -11.17
C ALA A 307 6.53 0.01 -10.36
N GLU A 308 5.19 -0.05 -10.42
CA GLU A 308 4.43 -1.13 -9.78
C GLU A 308 4.77 -2.53 -10.36
N VAL A 309 5.03 -2.63 -11.65
CA VAL A 309 5.44 -3.89 -12.31
C VAL A 309 6.80 -4.34 -11.79
N ALA A 310 7.82 -3.47 -11.84
CA ALA A 310 9.15 -3.79 -11.33
C ALA A 310 9.11 -4.13 -9.84
N LEU A 311 8.40 -3.34 -9.04
CA LEU A 311 8.25 -3.57 -7.61
C LEU A 311 7.53 -4.91 -7.34
N SER A 312 6.54 -5.29 -8.14
CA SER A 312 5.89 -6.60 -8.02
C SER A 312 6.87 -7.75 -8.27
N LEU A 313 7.74 -7.65 -9.27
CA LEU A 313 8.76 -8.67 -9.54
C LEU A 313 9.80 -8.74 -8.42
N GLN A 314 10.27 -7.58 -7.94
CA GLN A 314 11.17 -7.46 -6.79
C GLN A 314 10.57 -8.08 -5.51
N LEU A 315 9.30 -7.79 -5.22
CA LEU A 315 8.57 -8.39 -4.09
C LEU A 315 8.50 -9.91 -4.17
N THR A 316 8.60 -10.50 -5.37
CA THR A 316 8.62 -11.96 -5.56
C THR A 316 10.01 -12.59 -5.50
N GLY A 317 11.05 -11.77 -5.25
CA GLY A 317 12.44 -12.19 -5.29
C GLY A 317 12.96 -12.43 -6.72
N ARG A 318 12.28 -11.87 -7.73
CA ARG A 318 12.61 -12.01 -9.16
C ARG A 318 13.20 -10.73 -9.76
N GLU A 319 14.02 -10.05 -8.97
CA GLU A 319 14.79 -8.88 -9.39
C GLU A 319 15.86 -9.20 -10.45
N ASP A 320 16.18 -10.47 -10.64
CA ASP A 320 17.10 -11.00 -11.66
C ASP A 320 16.53 -10.92 -13.09
N LEU A 321 15.23 -10.69 -13.25
CA LEU A 321 14.57 -10.65 -14.55
C LEU A 321 15.03 -9.43 -15.37
N PRO A 322 15.41 -9.60 -16.66
CA PRO A 322 15.81 -8.50 -17.53
C PRO A 322 14.79 -7.35 -17.59
N LEU A 323 13.49 -7.67 -17.50
CA LEU A 323 12.40 -6.70 -17.44
C LEU A 323 12.55 -5.71 -16.27
N VAL A 324 13.08 -6.14 -15.12
CA VAL A 324 13.31 -5.25 -13.95
C VAL A 324 14.39 -4.22 -14.27
N ASP A 325 15.51 -4.66 -14.84
CA ASP A 325 16.59 -3.76 -15.29
C ASP A 325 16.11 -2.80 -16.38
N ALA A 326 15.32 -3.29 -17.34
CA ALA A 326 14.77 -2.47 -18.41
C ALA A 326 13.84 -1.36 -17.87
N ILE A 327 12.99 -1.70 -16.89
CA ILE A 327 12.13 -0.72 -16.22
C ILE A 327 12.95 0.26 -15.39
N ARG A 328 13.95 -0.20 -14.62
CA ARG A 328 14.82 0.68 -13.83
C ARG A 328 15.55 1.70 -14.71
N ASN A 329 16.09 1.26 -15.85
CA ASN A 329 16.69 2.16 -16.83
C ASN A 329 15.68 3.17 -17.37
N HIS A 330 14.49 2.72 -17.74
CA HIS A 330 13.44 3.62 -18.21
C HIS A 330 13.06 4.66 -17.15
N LEU A 331 12.88 4.27 -15.88
CA LEU A 331 12.57 5.21 -14.80
C LEU A 331 13.70 6.22 -14.57
N LEU A 332 14.96 5.78 -14.68
CA LEU A 332 16.13 6.66 -14.57
C LEU A 332 16.18 7.69 -15.71
N GLU A 333 15.95 7.24 -16.95
CA GLU A 333 15.95 8.09 -18.14
C GLU A 333 14.75 9.05 -18.20
N SER A 334 13.63 8.68 -17.59
CA SER A 334 12.41 9.49 -17.53
C SER A 334 12.48 10.61 -16.48
N ARG A 335 13.56 10.72 -15.69
CA ARG A 335 13.75 11.85 -14.78
C ARG A 335 13.97 13.15 -15.56
N ASP A 336 13.35 14.21 -15.08
CA ASP A 336 13.66 15.56 -15.56
C ASP A 336 15.07 15.96 -15.14
N ALA A 337 15.86 16.46 -16.08
CA ALA A 337 17.28 16.75 -15.87
C ALA A 337 17.54 17.87 -14.85
N ASP A 338 16.60 18.82 -14.72
CA ASP A 338 16.73 19.97 -13.82
C ASP A 338 16.06 19.71 -12.48
N ALA A 339 14.86 19.14 -12.49
CA ALA A 339 14.07 18.88 -11.31
C ALA A 339 14.45 17.58 -10.60
N GLY A 340 15.14 16.65 -11.26
CA GLY A 340 15.63 15.39 -10.68
C GLY A 340 14.54 14.38 -10.32
N ILE A 341 13.28 14.63 -10.67
CA ILE A 341 12.12 13.76 -10.43
C ILE A 341 11.50 13.30 -11.74
N ILE A 342 10.66 12.27 -11.69
CA ILE A 342 9.89 11.83 -12.86
C ILE A 342 8.65 12.74 -13.03
N PRO A 343 8.49 13.46 -14.16
CA PRO A 343 7.36 14.34 -14.44
C PRO A 343 6.11 13.54 -14.82
N ALA A 344 4.96 14.21 -14.85
CA ALA A 344 3.73 13.62 -15.38
C ALA A 344 3.76 13.52 -16.90
N ALA A 345 2.82 12.76 -17.46
CA ALA A 345 2.72 12.57 -18.91
C ALA A 345 2.47 13.88 -19.69
N ASP A 346 2.00 14.94 -19.02
CA ASP A 346 1.87 16.30 -19.57
C ASP A 346 3.06 17.21 -19.24
N GLY A 347 4.11 16.67 -18.62
CA GLY A 347 5.32 17.36 -18.19
C GLY A 347 5.23 18.02 -16.81
N SER A 348 4.11 17.88 -16.07
CA SER A 348 3.98 18.50 -14.74
C SER A 348 5.03 17.98 -13.75
N LEU A 349 5.64 18.92 -13.02
CA LEU A 349 6.62 18.69 -11.95
C LEU A 349 6.02 18.90 -10.54
N ASP A 350 4.69 18.98 -10.45
CA ASP A 350 4.00 19.13 -9.17
C ASP A 350 4.26 17.92 -8.26
N LEU A 351 4.83 18.15 -7.08
CA LEU A 351 5.19 17.08 -6.14
C LEU A 351 3.97 16.43 -5.49
N GLU A 352 2.91 17.19 -5.23
CA GLU A 352 1.69 16.67 -4.61
C GLU A 352 1.03 15.64 -5.53
N ASP A 353 0.84 16.00 -6.81
CA ASP A 353 0.27 15.11 -7.82
C ASP A 353 1.27 14.01 -8.23
N GLY A 354 2.57 14.28 -8.19
CA GLY A 354 3.66 13.38 -8.57
C GLY A 354 4.09 12.38 -7.51
N GLU A 355 3.63 12.52 -6.25
CA GLU A 355 4.13 11.78 -5.10
C GLU A 355 4.09 10.27 -5.29
N HIS A 356 2.95 9.71 -5.73
CA HIS A 356 2.78 8.26 -5.87
C HIS A 356 3.77 7.68 -6.90
N ARG A 357 3.98 8.37 -8.02
CA ARG A 357 4.91 7.93 -9.07
C ARG A 357 6.35 7.93 -8.55
N ASN A 358 6.76 9.02 -7.90
CA ASN A 358 8.14 9.19 -7.49
C ASN A 358 8.50 8.34 -6.28
N VAL A 359 7.59 8.14 -5.31
CA VAL A 359 7.85 7.22 -4.20
C VAL A 359 7.96 5.77 -4.66
N LEU A 360 7.17 5.34 -5.66
CA LEU A 360 7.35 4.02 -6.26
C LEU A 360 8.70 3.92 -7.00
N ALA A 361 9.13 4.98 -7.68
CA ALA A 361 10.45 5.01 -8.31
C ALA A 361 11.58 4.90 -7.27
N ILE A 362 11.48 5.61 -6.13
CA ILE A 362 12.41 5.46 -5.00
C ILE A 362 12.46 3.99 -4.57
N MET A 363 11.30 3.35 -4.35
CA MET A 363 11.26 1.94 -3.91
C MET A 363 11.87 0.97 -4.92
N VAL A 364 11.67 1.19 -6.23
CA VAL A 364 12.17 0.30 -7.29
C VAL A 364 13.68 0.47 -7.50
N LEU A 365 14.14 1.72 -7.57
CA LEU A 365 15.53 2.08 -7.81
C LEU A 365 16.39 1.84 -6.56
N GLY A 366 15.84 2.13 -5.39
CA GLY A 366 16.47 1.95 -4.07
C GLY A 366 16.28 0.56 -3.46
N TRP A 367 15.74 -0.40 -4.21
CA TRP A 367 15.46 -1.73 -3.69
C TRP A 367 16.74 -2.49 -3.27
N GLU A 368 16.77 -2.92 -2.02
CA GLU A 368 17.86 -3.71 -1.43
C GLU A 368 17.44 -5.14 -1.04
N GLY A 369 16.22 -5.56 -1.39
CA GLY A 369 15.68 -6.88 -1.03
C GLY A 369 15.24 -7.01 0.44
N GLN A 370 15.39 -5.96 1.24
CA GLN A 370 14.92 -5.88 2.62
C GLN A 370 13.62 -5.05 2.71
N LEU A 371 12.71 -5.50 3.55
CA LEU A 371 11.44 -4.81 3.85
C LEU A 371 11.19 -4.80 5.35
N PHE A 372 10.50 -3.78 5.80
CA PHE A 372 10.15 -3.61 7.20
C PHE A 372 8.64 -3.78 7.43
N PRO A 373 8.23 -4.55 8.46
CA PRO A 373 6.84 -4.60 8.90
C PRO A 373 6.39 -3.24 9.41
N GLY A 374 5.09 -3.10 9.68
CA GLY A 374 4.59 -1.79 10.08
C GLY A 374 5.19 -1.50 11.44
N PRO A 375 5.38 -0.23 11.79
CA PRO A 375 5.70 0.05 13.17
C PRO A 375 4.58 -0.51 14.03
N ASP A 376 4.95 -1.27 15.05
CA ASP A 376 4.03 -1.69 16.11
C ASP A 376 3.67 -0.42 16.90
N LEU A 377 2.41 -0.01 16.80
CA LEU A 377 1.89 1.19 17.43
C LEU A 377 1.12 0.89 18.73
N SER A 378 1.02 -0.39 19.13
CA SER A 378 0.23 -0.82 20.29
C SER A 378 0.68 -0.16 21.60
N GLN A 379 1.97 0.18 21.71
CA GLN A 379 2.54 0.80 22.90
C GLN A 379 2.65 2.33 22.84
N SER A 380 2.55 2.93 21.65
CA SER A 380 2.73 4.37 21.45
C SER A 380 1.44 5.13 21.22
N VAL A 381 0.38 4.45 20.78
CA VAL A 381 -0.91 5.06 20.45
C VAL A 381 -1.97 4.63 21.48
N PRO A 382 -2.54 5.55 22.29
CA PRO A 382 -3.54 5.20 23.29
C PRO A 382 -4.90 4.90 22.67
N VAL A 383 -5.59 3.87 23.19
CA VAL A 383 -6.97 3.50 22.79
C VAL A 383 -8.07 4.23 23.55
N SER A 384 -7.76 5.34 24.22
CA SER A 384 -8.69 6.10 25.06
C SER A 384 -9.97 6.55 24.34
N GLN A 385 -9.96 6.59 23.00
CA GLN A 385 -11.13 6.89 22.17
C GLN A 385 -12.23 5.83 22.24
N PHE A 386 -11.91 4.61 22.71
CA PHE A 386 -12.87 3.54 22.94
C PHE A 386 -13.30 3.38 24.42
N GLU A 387 -12.69 4.14 25.35
CA GLU A 387 -12.85 3.97 26.80
C GLU A 387 -14.07 4.69 27.41
N THR A 388 -14.88 5.41 26.61
CA THR A 388 -16.11 6.03 27.13
C THR A 388 -17.34 5.19 26.82
N GLU A 389 -17.78 4.36 27.78
CA GLU A 389 -19.20 4.15 28.14
C GLU A 389 -19.48 3.22 29.36
N GLU A 390 -18.50 2.83 30.17
CA GLU A 390 -18.77 2.17 31.46
C GLU A 390 -18.49 3.12 32.62
N MET A 391 -19.47 3.96 33.00
CA MET A 391 -19.76 4.39 34.39
C MET A 391 -20.87 5.45 34.37
N ALA A 392 -22.06 5.06 33.93
CA ALA A 392 -23.29 5.78 34.26
C ALA A 392 -24.42 4.77 34.49
N THR A 393 -24.28 3.96 35.55
CA THR A 393 -25.43 3.28 36.16
C THR A 393 -25.76 4.01 37.46
N PRO A 394 -26.99 4.55 37.63
CA PRO A 394 -27.40 5.25 38.84
C PRO A 394 -27.56 4.35 40.06
#